data_AF-A0A7R9WYR5-F1
#
_entry.id   AF-A0A7R9WYR5-F1
#
_cell.length_a   1.000
_cell.length_b   1.000
_cell.length_c   1.000
_cell.angle_alpha   90.00
_cell.angle_beta   90.00
_cell.angle_gamma   90.00
#
_symmetry.space_group_name_H-M   'P 1'
#
loop_
_entity.id
_entity.type
_entity.pdbx_description
1 polymer ?
#
loop_
_entity_poly.entity_id
_entity_poly.type
_entity_poly.pdbx_seq_one_letter_code
_entity_poly.pdbx_strand_id
1 'polypeptide(L)'
;ADHGENETPGPTLNRPPLLSARARYQHATSIVSIPEEARGDIDRQQEDNNARPHRRMISRFAQFAARRALVRPSVSRPAVSFFSTEETPVPGFGKGKTSTGIVGLPVDPDAVSKIVVKYQELLDKMAASDMPETAQYRMDLEKIARFRIKIAMENPDDPDLVEDLVQCGQVEELVKQADDEMKVLDMYLS
;
A
#
# COMPACT_ATOMS: atom_id res chain seq x y z
N ALA A 1 39.65 -51.74 35.49
CA ALA A 1 40.18 -50.96 34.36
C ALA A 1 40.18 -51.92 33.19
N ASP A 2 39.43 -51.72 32.11
CA ASP A 2 39.10 -50.45 31.48
C ASP A 2 37.88 -50.67 30.56
N HIS A 3 36.89 -49.80 30.64
CA HIS A 3 35.72 -49.81 29.75
C HIS A 3 36.09 -49.02 28.51
N GLY A 4 36.39 -49.71 27.40
CA GLY A 4 36.60 -49.06 26.10
C GLY A 4 35.26 -48.67 25.47
N GLU A 5 34.87 -47.40 25.64
CA GLU A 5 33.71 -46.81 24.96
C GLU A 5 34.04 -46.54 23.48
N ASN A 6 33.11 -46.96 22.63
CA ASN A 6 33.18 -46.86 21.18
C ASN A 6 32.53 -45.53 20.78
N GLU A 7 33.32 -44.48 20.55
CA GLU A 7 32.80 -43.18 20.09
C GLU A 7 32.47 -43.22 18.59
N THR A 8 31.17 -43.20 18.27
CA THR A 8 30.68 -42.96 16.92
C THR A 8 30.79 -41.48 16.55
N PRO A 9 31.39 -41.11 15.40
CA PRO A 9 31.41 -39.71 14.97
C PRO A 9 30.02 -39.27 14.53
N GLY A 10 29.51 -38.19 15.16
CA GLY A 10 28.23 -37.57 14.82
C GLY A 10 28.20 -37.00 13.39
N PRO A 11 26.99 -36.74 12.83
CA PRO A 11 26.84 -36.31 11.45
C PRO A 11 27.43 -34.90 11.24
N THR A 12 28.38 -34.79 10.32
CA THR A 12 28.93 -33.52 9.85
C THR A 12 27.83 -32.74 9.13
N LEU A 13 27.32 -31.69 9.78
CA LEU A 13 26.36 -30.77 9.20
C LEU A 13 27.05 -29.97 8.09
N ASN A 14 26.90 -30.43 6.85
CA ASN A 14 27.44 -29.77 5.66
C ASN A 14 26.67 -28.45 5.46
N ARG A 15 27.18 -27.34 6.01
CA ARG A 15 26.57 -26.01 5.82
C ARG A 15 26.80 -25.58 4.37
N PRO A 16 25.75 -25.31 3.58
CA PRO A 16 25.93 -24.78 2.24
C PRO A 16 26.59 -23.38 2.31
N PRO A 17 27.41 -23.01 1.32
CA PRO A 17 28.07 -21.71 1.30
C PRO A 17 27.04 -20.58 1.26
N LEU A 18 27.28 -19.55 2.08
CA LEU A 18 26.46 -18.34 2.09
C LEU A 18 26.61 -17.60 0.75
N LEU A 19 25.68 -17.85 -0.17
CA LEU A 19 25.56 -17.08 -1.40
C LEU A 19 25.27 -15.61 -1.06
N SER A 20 26.03 -14.72 -1.70
CA SER A 20 25.85 -13.27 -1.58
C SER A 20 24.41 -12.85 -1.90
N ALA A 21 23.93 -11.77 -1.27
CA ALA A 21 22.57 -11.26 -1.44
C ALA A 21 22.19 -11.04 -2.93
N ARG A 22 23.18 -10.72 -3.77
CA ARG A 22 23.00 -10.54 -5.22
C ARG A 22 22.68 -11.84 -5.96
N ALA A 23 23.17 -12.99 -5.50
CA ALA A 23 22.90 -14.28 -6.13
C ALA A 23 21.51 -14.84 -5.75
N ARG A 24 20.96 -14.48 -4.59
CA ARG A 24 19.58 -14.82 -4.21
C ARG A 24 18.55 -14.16 -5.13
N TYR A 25 18.85 -12.96 -5.61
CA TYR A 25 17.96 -12.19 -6.48
C TYR A 25 17.85 -12.77 -7.91
N GLN A 26 18.88 -13.45 -8.42
CA GLN A 26 18.88 -14.00 -9.78
C GLN A 26 18.20 -15.37 -9.91
N HIS A 27 18.13 -16.16 -8.82
CA HIS A 27 17.40 -17.43 -8.83
C HIS A 27 15.88 -17.26 -8.64
N ALA A 28 15.42 -16.14 -8.09
CA ALA A 28 13.99 -15.83 -7.97
C ALA A 28 13.33 -15.57 -9.34
N THR A 29 14.10 -15.26 -10.38
CA THR A 29 13.58 -14.94 -11.72
C THR A 29 13.42 -16.16 -12.63
N SER A 30 13.86 -17.36 -12.22
CA SER A 30 13.74 -18.58 -13.05
C SER A 30 12.65 -19.57 -12.60
N ILE A 31 11.87 -19.23 -11.57
CA ILE A 31 10.78 -20.09 -11.04
C ILE A 31 9.42 -19.40 -11.27
N VAL A 32 9.23 -18.88 -12.48
CA VAL A 32 7.90 -18.58 -13.02
C VAL A 32 7.81 -19.22 -14.41
N SER A 33 8.03 -20.52 -14.47
CA SER A 33 7.54 -21.33 -15.58
C SER A 33 6.11 -21.73 -15.25
N ILE A 34 5.17 -20.90 -15.69
CA ILE A 34 3.73 -21.17 -15.66
C ILE A 34 3.49 -22.38 -16.59
N PRO A 35 2.81 -23.46 -16.14
CA PRO A 35 2.48 -24.57 -17.02
C PRO A 35 1.54 -24.12 -18.15
N GLU A 36 1.86 -24.54 -19.37
CA GLU A 36 1.26 -24.13 -20.65
C GLU A 36 -0.18 -24.63 -20.88
N GLU A 37 -0.76 -25.40 -19.96
CA GLU A 37 -2.06 -26.06 -20.16
C GLU A 37 -3.30 -25.23 -19.71
N ALA A 38 -3.12 -24.05 -19.12
CA ALA A 38 -4.23 -23.22 -18.62
C ALA A 38 -4.67 -22.08 -19.57
N ARG A 39 -4.35 -22.16 -20.87
CA ARG A 39 -4.70 -21.14 -21.88
C ARG A 39 -5.86 -21.51 -22.82
N GLY A 40 -6.49 -22.67 -22.63
CA GLY A 40 -7.47 -23.22 -23.59
C GLY A 40 -8.95 -22.83 -23.39
N ASP A 41 -9.35 -22.37 -22.20
CA ASP A 41 -10.78 -22.37 -21.83
C ASP A 41 -11.42 -21.01 -21.55
N ILE A 42 -10.70 -19.89 -21.72
CA ILE A 42 -11.24 -18.54 -21.45
C ILE A 42 -11.77 -17.85 -22.72
N ASP A 43 -11.28 -18.20 -23.91
CA ASP A 43 -11.69 -17.55 -25.16
C ASP A 43 -13.04 -18.02 -25.73
N ARG A 44 -13.72 -18.98 -25.10
CA ARG A 44 -15.01 -19.49 -25.61
C ARG A 44 -16.26 -18.86 -24.95
N GLN A 45 -16.10 -17.93 -24.01
CA GLN A 45 -17.24 -17.25 -23.35
C GLN A 45 -17.36 -15.75 -23.65
N GLN A 46 -16.46 -15.18 -24.48
CA GLN A 46 -16.47 -13.75 -24.79
C GLN A 46 -17.08 -13.39 -26.16
N GLU A 47 -17.31 -14.35 -27.06
CA GLU A 47 -17.91 -14.07 -28.38
C GLU A 47 -19.45 -14.16 -28.43
N ASP A 48 -20.10 -14.87 -27.51
CA ASP A 48 -21.57 -15.05 -27.56
C ASP A 48 -22.38 -13.86 -27.02
N ASN A 49 -21.73 -12.90 -26.35
CA ASN A 49 -22.41 -11.76 -25.73
C ASN A 49 -22.56 -10.53 -26.65
N ASN A 50 -21.92 -10.50 -27.82
CA ASN A 50 -21.95 -9.34 -28.72
C ASN A 50 -22.93 -9.45 -29.90
N ALA A 51 -23.74 -10.51 -29.96
CA ALA A 51 -24.62 -10.77 -31.10
C ALA A 51 -26.10 -10.89 -30.71
N ARG A 52 -26.71 -9.80 -30.19
CA ARG A 52 -28.19 -9.64 -30.22
C ARG A 52 -28.59 -8.18 -30.52
N PRO A 53 -29.08 -7.87 -31.72
CA PRO A 53 -29.67 -6.57 -32.00
C PRO A 53 -31.14 -6.61 -31.58
N HIS A 54 -31.52 -5.87 -30.54
CA HIS A 54 -32.94 -5.63 -30.27
C HIS A 54 -33.24 -4.19 -29.83
N ARG A 55 -33.77 -3.46 -30.82
CA ARG A 55 -34.99 -2.66 -30.74
C ARG A 55 -34.92 -1.33 -29.97
N ARG A 56 -34.84 -0.26 -30.77
CA ARG A 56 -35.30 1.10 -30.47
C ARG A 56 -36.61 1.08 -29.66
N MET A 57 -36.64 1.81 -28.55
CA MET A 57 -37.88 2.35 -28.01
C MET A 57 -37.62 3.74 -27.42
N ILE A 58 -38.47 4.66 -27.87
CA ILE A 58 -38.47 6.08 -27.58
C ILE A 58 -39.08 6.24 -26.19
N SER A 59 -38.40 6.91 -25.25
CA SER A 59 -39.04 7.35 -24.01
C SER A 59 -38.91 8.86 -23.86
N ARG A 60 -40.06 9.51 -24.06
CA ARG A 60 -40.35 10.88 -23.60
C ARG A 60 -40.33 10.90 -22.07
N PHE A 61 -40.18 12.11 -21.50
CA PHE A 61 -40.10 12.51 -20.08
C PHE A 61 -38.68 12.93 -19.71
N ALA A 62 -38.37 14.15 -19.26
CA ALA A 62 -39.21 15.26 -18.85
C ALA A 62 -38.44 16.58 -19.06
N GLN A 63 -39.12 17.54 -19.67
CA GLN A 63 -38.85 18.96 -19.45
C GLN A 63 -39.60 19.34 -18.17
N PHE A 64 -38.89 19.89 -17.19
CA PHE A 64 -39.48 20.83 -16.23
C PHE A 64 -38.48 21.93 -15.96
N ALA A 65 -38.82 23.11 -16.46
CA ALA A 65 -38.25 24.38 -16.05
C ALA A 65 -38.71 24.72 -14.64
N ALA A 66 -37.85 25.39 -13.84
CA ALA A 66 -38.27 26.53 -13.02
C ALA A 66 -37.07 27.19 -12.32
N ARG A 67 -36.83 28.43 -12.71
CA ARG A 67 -36.15 29.45 -11.90
C ARG A 67 -36.95 29.68 -10.61
N ARG A 68 -36.29 29.76 -9.45
CA ARG A 68 -36.58 30.84 -8.48
C ARG A 68 -35.46 31.02 -7.47
N ALA A 69 -35.01 32.27 -7.40
CA ALA A 69 -34.05 32.79 -6.45
C ALA A 69 -34.55 32.67 -5.01
N LEU A 70 -33.64 32.31 -4.10
CA LEU A 70 -33.71 32.76 -2.72
C LEU A 70 -32.36 33.33 -2.31
N VAL A 71 -32.43 34.61 -2.00
CA VAL A 71 -31.49 35.49 -1.31
C VAL A 71 -30.78 34.75 -0.18
N ARG A 72 -29.45 34.72 -0.22
CA ARG A 72 -28.64 34.38 0.95
C ARG A 72 -28.38 35.66 1.76
N PRO A 73 -28.74 35.72 3.06
CA PRO A 73 -28.33 36.85 3.89
C PRO A 73 -26.81 36.79 4.12
N SER A 74 -26.14 37.87 3.73
CA SER A 74 -24.76 38.18 4.07
C SER A 74 -24.67 38.45 5.58
N VAL A 75 -24.10 37.52 6.34
CA VAL A 75 -23.68 37.77 7.71
C VAL A 75 -22.20 38.13 7.68
N SER A 76 -21.93 39.43 7.80
CA SER A 76 -20.59 39.98 8.01
C SER A 76 -20.02 39.40 9.30
N ARG A 77 -19.00 38.55 9.19
CA ARG A 77 -18.16 38.13 10.31
C ARG A 77 -16.98 39.12 10.43
N PRO A 78 -16.67 39.63 11.64
CA PRO A 78 -15.50 40.48 11.82
C PRO A 78 -14.23 39.67 11.60
N ALA A 79 -13.31 40.25 10.83
CA ALA A 79 -11.98 39.72 10.58
C ALA A 79 -11.16 39.77 11.89
N VAL A 80 -10.96 38.63 12.52
CA VAL A 80 -9.85 38.45 13.47
C VAL A 80 -8.59 38.29 12.63
N SER A 81 -7.72 39.29 12.68
CA SER A 81 -6.39 39.29 12.07
C SER A 81 -5.54 38.21 12.74
N PHE A 82 -5.54 37.02 12.15
CA PHE A 82 -4.59 35.97 12.49
C PHE A 82 -3.20 36.46 12.09
N PHE A 83 -2.29 36.47 13.06
CA PHE A 83 -0.91 36.92 12.93
C PHE A 83 -0.22 36.07 11.85
N SER A 84 0.02 36.70 10.69
CA SER A 84 0.73 36.12 9.55
C SER A 84 2.21 36.06 9.88
N THR A 85 2.68 34.91 10.34
CA THR A 85 4.11 34.59 10.31
C THR A 85 4.48 34.41 8.84
N GLU A 86 5.17 35.38 8.25
CA GLU A 86 5.69 35.28 6.89
C GLU A 86 6.78 34.21 6.87
N GLU A 87 6.41 32.98 6.54
CA GLU A 87 7.36 31.98 6.08
C GLU A 87 7.69 32.30 4.62
N THR A 88 8.96 32.63 4.39
CA THR A 88 9.53 32.90 3.07
C THR A 88 9.17 31.77 2.10
N PRO A 89 8.56 32.07 0.94
CA PRO A 89 8.29 31.05 -0.06
C PRO A 89 9.62 30.62 -0.67
N VAL A 90 10.14 29.48 -0.22
CA VAL A 90 11.29 28.83 -0.86
C VAL A 90 10.83 28.35 -2.24
N PRO A 91 11.39 28.89 -3.34
CA PRO A 91 10.95 28.53 -4.67
C PRO A 91 11.71 27.26 -5.11
N GLY A 92 11.02 26.12 -5.14
CA GLY A 92 11.48 24.95 -5.87
C GLY A 92 11.05 23.60 -5.28
N PHE A 93 10.48 22.77 -6.17
CA PHE A 93 10.10 21.34 -6.04
C PHE A 93 8.75 20.98 -5.42
N GLY A 94 7.91 20.36 -6.26
CA GLY A 94 6.68 19.65 -5.90
C GLY A 94 5.46 20.55 -5.74
N LYS A 95 4.29 20.07 -6.17
CA LYS A 95 3.01 20.56 -5.67
C LYS A 95 2.90 20.14 -4.20
N GLY A 96 3.74 20.70 -3.34
CA GLY A 96 3.83 20.32 -1.94
C GLY A 96 2.65 20.90 -1.18
N LYS A 97 1.91 20.06 -0.48
CA LYS A 97 0.94 20.51 0.52
C LYS A 97 1.65 21.39 1.56
N THR A 98 1.06 22.54 1.88
CA THR A 98 1.63 23.50 2.84
C THR A 98 1.36 23.09 4.29
N SER A 99 0.29 22.33 4.53
CA SER A 99 0.01 21.70 5.82
C SER A 99 -0.88 20.48 5.62
N THR A 100 -0.78 19.50 6.51
CA THR A 100 -1.71 18.36 6.58
C THR A 100 -3.07 18.73 7.18
N GLY A 101 -3.19 19.91 7.80
CA GLY A 101 -4.38 20.30 8.58
C GLY A 101 -4.58 19.51 9.89
N ILE A 102 -3.64 18.61 10.24
CA ILE A 102 -3.69 17.78 11.44
C ILE A 102 -2.59 18.25 12.42
N VAL A 103 -2.98 18.55 13.66
CA VAL A 103 -2.03 18.99 14.70
C VAL A 103 -1.07 17.85 15.04
N GLY A 104 0.24 18.12 14.97
CA GLY A 104 1.28 17.13 15.28
C GLY A 104 1.60 16.14 14.15
N LEU A 105 1.13 16.40 12.92
CA LEU A 105 1.51 15.67 11.72
C LEU A 105 2.14 16.66 10.72
N PRO A 106 3.47 16.83 10.72
CA PRO A 106 4.13 17.70 9.74
C PRO A 106 4.01 17.10 8.33
N VAL A 107 4.01 17.96 7.32
CA VAL A 107 4.10 17.52 5.92
C VAL A 107 5.48 16.93 5.66
N ASP A 108 5.51 15.79 4.98
CA ASP A 108 6.74 15.10 4.64
C ASP A 108 6.82 14.86 3.13
N PRO A 109 7.73 15.56 2.42
CA PRO A 109 7.85 15.42 0.97
C PRO A 109 8.30 14.01 0.54
N ASP A 110 8.97 13.28 1.43
CA ASP A 110 9.45 11.92 1.17
C ASP A 110 8.49 10.84 1.70
N ALA A 111 7.26 11.22 2.08
CA ALA A 111 6.29 10.29 2.68
C ALA A 111 6.04 9.05 1.82
N VAL A 112 5.88 9.20 0.50
CA VAL A 112 5.62 8.08 -0.42
C VAL A 112 6.79 7.09 -0.44
N SER A 113 8.02 7.59 -0.45
CA SER A 113 9.21 6.74 -0.36
C SER A 113 9.29 6.03 1.00
N LYS A 114 8.95 6.74 2.08
CA LYS A 114 8.93 6.17 3.44
C LYS A 114 7.87 5.08 3.61
N ILE A 115 6.73 5.19 2.95
CA ILE A 115 5.70 4.12 2.91
C ILE A 115 6.35 2.81 2.43
N VAL A 116 7.03 2.83 1.28
CA VAL A 116 7.66 1.62 0.72
C VAL A 116 8.64 1.00 1.71
N VAL A 117 9.52 1.81 2.30
CA VAL A 117 10.52 1.35 3.26
C VAL A 117 9.85 0.75 4.50
N LYS A 118 8.91 1.47 5.11
CA LYS A 118 8.26 1.05 6.36
C LYS A 118 7.41 -0.21 6.21
N TYR A 119 6.63 -0.32 5.13
CA TYR A 119 5.86 -1.53 4.88
C TYR A 119 6.76 -2.72 4.51
N GLN A 120 7.91 -2.49 3.86
CA GLN A 120 8.86 -3.58 3.62
C GLN A 120 9.48 -4.07 4.93
N GLU A 121 9.91 -3.17 5.80
CA GLU A 121 10.42 -3.53 7.13
C GLU A 121 9.34 -4.26 7.96
N LEU A 122 8.08 -3.86 7.85
CA LEU A 122 6.94 -4.54 8.48
C LEU A 122 6.79 -5.98 7.97
N LEU A 123 6.85 -6.18 6.65
CA LEU A 123 6.79 -7.51 6.03
C LEU A 123 7.98 -8.39 6.45
N ASP A 124 9.19 -7.82 6.50
CA ASP A 124 10.40 -8.54 6.90
C ASP A 124 10.33 -8.97 8.38
N LYS A 125 9.86 -8.07 9.26
CA LYS A 125 9.64 -8.38 10.68
C LYS A 125 8.58 -9.45 10.87
N MET A 126 7.48 -9.37 10.12
CA MET A 126 6.42 -10.38 10.13
C MET A 126 6.92 -11.74 9.63
N ALA A 127 7.78 -11.77 8.61
CA ALA A 127 8.41 -13.00 8.13
C ALA A 127 9.41 -13.59 9.12
N ALA A 128 10.08 -12.76 9.92
CA ALA A 128 10.97 -13.18 11.01
C ALA A 128 10.24 -13.59 12.30
N SER A 129 8.94 -13.29 12.40
CA SER A 129 8.13 -13.60 13.59
C SER A 129 7.70 -15.07 13.65
N ASP A 130 7.47 -15.57 14.86
CA ASP A 130 6.93 -16.92 15.10
C ASP A 130 5.41 -17.02 14.85
N MET A 131 4.79 -15.98 14.27
CA MET A 131 3.36 -15.95 13.99
C MET A 131 3.01 -16.92 12.85
N PRO A 132 2.04 -17.85 13.03
CA PRO A 132 1.69 -18.81 11.99
C PRO A 132 1.09 -18.12 10.76
N GLU A 133 1.38 -18.66 9.57
CA GLU A 133 0.88 -18.14 8.29
C GLU A 133 -0.65 -18.21 8.15
N THR A 134 -1.29 -19.10 8.91
CA THR A 134 -2.75 -19.26 8.97
C THR A 134 -3.41 -18.21 9.85
N ALA A 135 -2.65 -17.38 10.56
CA ALA A 135 -3.22 -16.28 11.34
C ALA A 135 -3.86 -15.25 10.40
N GLN A 136 -5.16 -15.03 10.57
CA GLN A 136 -5.92 -14.09 9.73
C GLN A 136 -5.30 -12.69 9.73
N TYR A 137 -4.81 -12.23 10.89
CA TYR A 137 -4.11 -10.96 11.03
C TYR A 137 -2.90 -10.84 10.09
N ARG A 138 -2.01 -11.84 10.08
CA ARG A 138 -0.85 -11.89 9.18
C ARG A 138 -1.28 -11.86 7.71
N MET A 139 -2.28 -12.66 7.35
CA MET A 139 -2.79 -12.71 5.97
C MET A 139 -3.33 -11.37 5.48
N ASP A 140 -4.07 -10.65 6.33
CA ASP A 140 -4.67 -9.38 5.94
C ASP A 140 -3.65 -8.23 5.96
N LEU A 141 -2.75 -8.21 6.94
CA LEU A 141 -1.65 -7.25 7.00
C LEU A 141 -0.73 -7.38 5.77
N GLU A 142 -0.43 -8.61 5.33
CA GLU A 142 0.37 -8.87 4.13
C GLU A 142 -0.30 -8.33 2.86
N LYS A 143 -1.61 -8.54 2.71
CA LYS A 143 -2.37 -8.01 1.56
C LYS A 143 -2.36 -6.49 1.55
N ILE A 144 -2.61 -5.87 2.70
CA ILE A 144 -2.66 -4.40 2.83
C ILE A 144 -1.27 -3.80 2.56
N ALA A 145 -0.21 -4.36 3.17
CA ALA A 145 1.15 -3.89 3.00
C ALA A 145 1.59 -3.97 1.53
N ARG A 146 1.36 -5.10 0.86
CA ARG A 146 1.70 -5.27 -0.56
C ARG A 146 0.91 -4.32 -1.47
N PHE A 147 -0.38 -4.13 -1.19
CA PHE A 147 -1.21 -3.19 -1.93
C PHE A 147 -0.68 -1.75 -1.82
N ARG A 148 -0.37 -1.31 -0.59
CA ARG A 148 0.16 0.04 -0.33
C ARG A 148 1.55 0.26 -0.94
N ILE A 149 2.44 -0.73 -0.83
CA ILE A 149 3.76 -0.69 -1.49
C ILE A 149 3.59 -0.56 -3.00
N LYS A 150 2.71 -1.37 -3.61
CA LYS A 150 2.48 -1.33 -5.06
C LYS A 150 2.04 0.05 -5.53
N ILE A 151 1.05 0.66 -4.89
CA ILE A 151 0.56 1.98 -5.28
C ILE A 151 1.64 3.05 -5.10
N ALA A 152 2.39 3.01 -3.98
CA ALA A 152 3.46 3.95 -3.71
C ALA A 152 4.62 3.83 -4.72
N MET A 153 4.92 2.61 -5.20
CA MET A 153 5.92 2.38 -6.24
C MET A 153 5.45 2.81 -7.64
N GLU A 154 4.16 2.69 -7.94
CA GLU A 154 3.58 3.11 -9.22
C GLU A 154 3.50 4.64 -9.33
N ASN A 155 3.34 5.35 -8.20
CA ASN A 155 3.13 6.80 -8.16
C ASN A 155 4.07 7.51 -7.17
N PRO A 156 5.40 7.46 -7.38
CA PRO A 156 6.38 8.01 -6.42
C PRO A 156 6.33 9.53 -6.30
N ASP A 157 5.97 10.23 -7.38
CA ASP A 157 6.01 11.70 -7.47
C ASP A 157 4.64 12.37 -7.22
N ASP A 158 3.58 11.59 -7.02
CA ASP A 158 2.19 12.09 -6.90
C ASP A 158 1.53 11.58 -5.61
N PRO A 159 1.73 12.26 -4.47
CA PRO A 159 1.16 11.84 -3.19
C PRO A 159 -0.38 11.92 -3.19
N ASP A 160 -0.97 12.90 -3.88
CA ASP A 160 -2.43 13.07 -3.93
C ASP A 160 -3.09 11.85 -4.61
N LEU A 161 -2.51 11.37 -5.71
CA LEU A 161 -2.98 10.18 -6.40
C LEU A 161 -2.84 8.91 -5.52
N VAL A 162 -1.78 8.80 -4.73
CA VAL A 162 -1.61 7.70 -3.76
C VAL A 162 -2.72 7.75 -2.69
N GLU A 163 -3.07 8.94 -2.18
CA GLU A 163 -4.16 9.11 -1.21
C GLU A 163 -5.51 8.68 -1.80
N ASP A 164 -5.80 9.08 -3.04
CA ASP A 164 -7.03 8.72 -3.76
C ASP A 164 -7.15 7.23 -4.08
N LEU A 165 -6.03 6.57 -4.39
CA LEU A 165 -6.01 5.13 -4.70
C LEU A 165 -6.07 4.27 -3.45
N VAL A 166 -5.38 4.67 -2.37
CA VAL A 166 -5.35 3.91 -1.11
C VAL A 166 -6.60 4.15 -0.25
N GLN A 167 -7.23 5.33 -0.37
CA GLN A 167 -8.46 5.72 0.33
C GLN A 167 -8.39 5.53 1.85
N CYS A 168 -7.23 5.82 2.45
CA CYS A 168 -6.99 5.58 3.88
C CYS A 168 -6.27 6.74 4.58
N GLY A 169 -6.68 7.97 4.26
CA GLY A 169 -6.11 9.20 4.83
C GLY A 169 -4.89 9.71 4.06
N GLN A 170 -4.14 10.62 4.68
CA GLN A 170 -2.97 11.24 4.05
C GLN A 170 -1.75 10.31 4.04
N VAL A 171 -0.82 10.54 3.11
CA VAL A 171 0.40 9.71 3.01
C VAL A 171 1.24 9.66 4.31
N GLU A 172 1.29 10.74 5.08
CA GLU A 172 2.00 10.75 6.38
C GLU A 172 1.27 9.94 7.45
N GLU A 173 -0.05 9.83 7.38
CA GLU A 173 -0.82 8.93 8.25
C GLU A 173 -0.52 7.47 7.91
N LEU A 174 -0.34 7.14 6.63
CA LEU A 174 0.02 5.77 6.21
C LEU A 174 1.40 5.34 6.71
N VAL A 175 2.35 6.27 6.79
CA VAL A 175 3.68 6.02 7.39
C VAL A 175 3.54 5.76 8.88
N LYS A 176 2.79 6.61 9.61
CA LYS A 176 2.55 6.41 11.04
C LYS A 176 1.80 5.11 11.33
N GLN A 177 0.83 4.75 10.50
CA GLN A 177 0.14 3.45 10.60
C GLN A 177 1.13 2.30 10.53
N ALA A 178 2.09 2.30 9.59
CA ALA A 178 3.10 1.25 9.51
C ALA A 178 3.95 1.14 10.79
N ASP A 179 4.34 2.28 11.38
CA ASP A 179 5.07 2.31 12.65
C ASP A 179 4.23 1.79 13.83
N ASP A 180 2.93 2.06 13.85
CA ASP A 180 2.02 1.56 14.87
C ASP A 180 1.78 0.05 14.70
N GLU A 181 1.63 -0.45 13.48
CA GLU A 181 1.53 -1.89 13.20
C GLU A 181 2.80 -2.64 13.64
N MET A 182 3.98 -2.03 13.52
CA MET A 182 5.22 -2.61 14.05
C MET A 182 5.19 -2.79 15.57
N LYS A 183 4.60 -1.85 16.31
CA LYS A 183 4.43 -1.93 17.78
C LYS A 183 3.40 -2.99 18.14
N VAL A 184 2.31 -3.06 17.38
CA VAL A 184 1.28 -4.08 17.54
C VAL A 184 1.92 -5.47 17.37
N LEU A 185 2.74 -5.67 16.33
CA LEU A 185 3.50 -6.92 16.15
C LEU A 185 4.40 -7.24 17.36
N ASP A 186 5.10 -6.26 17.93
CA ASP A 186 5.91 -6.48 19.14
C ASP A 186 5.05 -6.93 20.32
N MET A 187 3.86 -6.35 20.50
CA MET A 187 2.93 -6.74 21.56
C MET A 187 2.37 -8.16 21.39
N TYR A 188 2.25 -8.66 20.15
CA TYR A 188 1.81 -10.03 19.88
C TYR A 188 2.91 -11.08 20.15
N LEU A 189 4.19 -10.66 20.14
CA LEU A 189 5.35 -11.55 20.27
C LEU A 189 6.03 -11.47 21.64
N SER A 190 5.68 -10.48 22.46
CA SER A 190 6.13 -10.33 23.85
C SER A 190 5.38 -11.25 24.81
#